data_AF-A0A2W4KZQ1-F1
#
_entry.id   AF-A0A2W4KZQ1-F1
#
_cell.length_a   1.000
_cell.length_b   1.000
_cell.length_c   1.000
_cell.angle_alpha   90.00
_cell.angle_beta   90.00
_cell.angle_gamma   90.00
#
_symmetry.space_group_name_H-M   'P 1'
#
loop_
_entity.id
_entity.type
_entity.pdbx_description
1 polymer ?
#
loop_
_entity_poly.entity_id
_entity_poly.type
_entity_poly.pdbx_seq_one_letter_code
_entity_poly.pdbx_strand_id
1 'polypeptide(L)'
;MATALRGRGAARALIVALVVMTGIALGLGTTTFVYAEGASYLVDSPKACANCHVMNEQFEGWQASSHHGVATCNDCHPRNLPLLNISDP
;
A
#
# COMPACT_ATOMS: atom_id res chain seq x y z
N MET A 1 16.46 47.63 -5.38
CA MET A 1 15.84 46.71 -6.37
C MET A 1 16.48 45.31 -6.41
N ALA A 2 17.81 45.15 -6.30
CA ALA A 2 18.48 43.83 -6.38
C ALA A 2 18.14 42.83 -5.24
N THR A 3 17.88 43.31 -4.02
CA THR A 3 17.51 42.47 -2.86
C THR A 3 16.13 41.80 -3.00
N ALA A 4 15.16 42.48 -3.61
CA ALA A 4 13.83 41.94 -3.86
C ALA A 4 13.81 40.84 -4.94
N LEU A 5 14.70 40.96 -5.93
CA LEU A 5 14.89 39.93 -6.97
C LEU A 5 15.57 38.68 -6.41
N ARG A 6 16.52 38.83 -5.48
CA ARG A 6 17.19 37.69 -4.82
C ARG A 6 16.26 36.91 -3.88
N GLY A 7 15.37 37.59 -3.15
CA GLY A 7 14.32 36.95 -2.35
C GLY A 7 13.30 36.18 -3.19
N ARG A 8 12.91 36.74 -4.35
CA ARG A 8 12.03 36.06 -5.33
C ARG A 8 12.70 34.85 -5.99
N GLY A 9 14.00 34.92 -6.27
CA GLY A 9 14.78 33.81 -6.82
C GLY A 9 14.93 32.64 -5.84
N ALA A 10 15.22 32.94 -4.57
CA ALA A 10 15.32 31.93 -3.51
C ALA A 10 13.97 31.24 -3.25
N ALA A 11 12.86 32.02 -3.17
CA ALA A 11 11.53 31.45 -3.03
C ALA A 11 11.14 30.54 -4.21
N ARG A 12 11.46 30.95 -5.46
CA ARG A 12 11.24 30.11 -6.65
C ARG A 12 12.06 28.82 -6.62
N ALA A 13 13.34 28.89 -6.22
CA ALA A 13 14.19 27.71 -6.10
C ALA A 13 13.66 26.74 -5.04
N LEU A 14 13.19 27.23 -3.90
CA LEU A 14 12.56 26.41 -2.85
C LEU A 14 11.28 25.76 -3.36
N ILE A 15 10.42 26.49 -4.08
CA ILE A 15 9.20 25.94 -4.67
C ILE A 15 9.55 24.83 -5.67
N VAL A 16 10.51 25.06 -6.57
CA VAL A 16 10.95 24.04 -7.53
C VAL A 16 11.51 22.82 -6.81
N ALA A 17 12.34 23.01 -5.80
CA ALA A 17 12.89 21.91 -5.01
C ALA A 17 11.78 21.08 -4.33
N LEU A 18 10.78 21.73 -3.73
CA LEU A 18 9.64 21.06 -3.12
C LEU A 18 8.85 20.25 -4.14
N VAL A 19 8.53 20.84 -5.30
CA VAL A 19 7.80 20.14 -6.38
C VAL A 19 8.56 18.91 -6.86
N VAL A 20 9.87 19.03 -7.07
CA VAL A 20 10.71 17.91 -7.50
C VAL A 20 10.75 16.81 -6.44
N MET A 21 10.98 17.16 -5.18
CA MET A 21 11.05 16.18 -4.08
C MET A 21 9.71 15.48 -3.87
N THR A 22 8.60 16.20 -3.90
CA THR A 22 7.26 15.61 -3.82
C THR A 22 6.98 14.71 -5.03
N GLY A 23 7.36 15.13 -6.24
CA GLY A 23 7.23 14.31 -7.44
C GLY A 23 8.01 12.99 -7.34
N ILE A 24 9.25 13.04 -6.85
CA ILE A 24 10.07 11.83 -6.61
C ILE A 24 9.42 10.95 -5.54
N ALA A 25 9.00 11.52 -4.41
CA ALA A 25 8.38 10.78 -3.33
C ALA A 25 7.08 10.09 -3.77
N LEU A 26 6.22 10.80 -4.52
CA LEU A 26 4.99 10.23 -5.06
C LEU A 26 5.27 9.18 -6.14
N GLY A 27 6.22 9.42 -7.03
CA GLY A 27 6.59 8.48 -8.08
C GLY A 27 7.12 7.17 -7.52
N LEU A 28 8.13 7.25 -6.64
CA LEU A 28 8.70 6.07 -5.98
C LEU A 28 7.67 5.40 -5.07
N GLY A 29 6.98 6.18 -4.23
CA GLY A 29 5.98 5.65 -3.30
C GLY A 29 4.85 4.91 -4.01
N THR A 30 4.29 5.48 -5.08
CA THR A 30 3.22 4.83 -5.85
C THR A 30 3.72 3.58 -6.56
N THR A 31 4.90 3.66 -7.20
CA THR A 31 5.46 2.50 -7.90
C THR A 31 5.73 1.35 -6.95
N THR A 32 6.33 1.63 -5.79
CA THR A 32 6.54 0.62 -4.74
C THR A 32 5.23 0.08 -4.18
N PHE A 33 4.24 0.94 -3.92
CA PHE A 33 2.95 0.53 -3.38
C PHE A 33 2.22 -0.44 -4.32
N VAL A 34 2.22 -0.14 -5.63
CA VAL A 34 1.61 -1.03 -6.64
C VAL A 34 2.40 -2.32 -6.77
N TYR A 35 3.73 -2.23 -6.86
CA TYR A 35 4.59 -3.41 -6.97
C TYR A 35 4.45 -4.38 -5.79
N ALA A 36 4.26 -3.84 -4.57
CA ALA A 36 4.08 -4.63 -3.36
C ALA A 36 2.63 -5.08 -3.11
N GLU A 37 1.72 -4.92 -4.08
CA GLU A 37 0.29 -5.24 -3.95
C GLU A 37 -0.35 -4.57 -2.71
N GLY A 38 0.05 -3.33 -2.40
CA GLY A 38 -0.33 -2.65 -1.15
C GLY A 38 -1.84 -2.55 -0.92
N ALA A 39 -2.63 -2.42 -1.98
CA ALA A 39 -4.10 -2.39 -1.91
C ALA A 39 -4.70 -3.72 -1.42
N SER A 40 -4.04 -4.85 -1.65
CA SER A 40 -4.51 -6.17 -1.22
C SER A 40 -4.60 -6.31 0.30
N TYR A 41 -3.85 -5.49 1.05
CA TYR A 41 -3.90 -5.43 2.52
C TYR A 41 -5.03 -4.55 3.08
N LEU A 42 -5.75 -3.82 2.22
CA LEU A 42 -6.89 -2.99 2.62
C LEU A 42 -8.23 -3.72 2.49
N VAL A 43 -8.23 -4.88 1.86
CA VAL A 43 -9.41 -5.72 1.64
C VAL A 43 -9.21 -7.10 2.27
N ASP A 44 -10.29 -7.85 2.41
CA ASP A 44 -10.23 -9.24 2.82
C ASP A 44 -10.09 -10.16 1.59
N SER A 45 -8.84 -10.40 1.18
CA SER A 45 -8.51 -11.25 0.03
C SER A 45 -7.61 -12.39 0.46
N PRO A 46 -7.98 -13.67 0.20
CA PRO A 46 -7.13 -14.81 0.52
C PRO A 46 -5.82 -14.80 -0.30
N LYS A 47 -5.80 -14.16 -1.47
CA LYS A 47 -4.58 -14.02 -2.29
C LYS A 47 -3.52 -13.15 -1.62
N ALA A 48 -3.93 -12.18 -0.78
CA ALA A 48 -3.00 -11.32 -0.06
C ALA A 48 -2.13 -12.13 0.92
N CYS A 49 -2.62 -13.28 1.41
CA CYS A 49 -1.85 -14.21 2.23
C CYS A 49 -0.59 -14.69 1.49
N ALA A 50 -0.70 -14.96 0.19
CA ALA A 50 0.38 -15.47 -0.66
C ALA A 50 1.25 -14.38 -1.29
N ASN A 51 1.15 -13.11 -0.87
CA ASN A 51 2.07 -12.06 -1.33
C ASN A 51 3.51 -12.30 -0.87
N CYS A 52 3.68 -13.01 0.25
CA CYS A 52 4.98 -13.43 0.76
C CYS A 52 5.16 -14.93 0.50
N HIS A 53 6.24 -15.31 -0.17
CA HIS A 53 6.51 -16.70 -0.56
C HIS A 53 6.50 -17.70 0.62
N VAL A 54 6.82 -17.24 1.84
CA VAL A 54 6.78 -18.07 3.06
C VAL A 54 5.37 -18.59 3.36
N MET A 55 4.34 -17.93 2.84
CA MET A 55 2.93 -18.29 3.04
C MET A 55 2.37 -19.22 1.97
N ASN A 56 3.16 -19.60 0.95
CA ASN A 56 2.67 -20.39 -0.18
C ASN A 56 2.10 -21.75 0.27
N GLU A 57 2.80 -22.46 1.16
CA GLU A 57 2.36 -23.78 1.65
C GLU A 57 1.02 -23.68 2.41
N GLN A 58 0.83 -22.61 3.19
CA GLN A 58 -0.39 -22.37 3.95
C GLN A 58 -1.54 -21.98 3.01
N PHE A 59 -1.26 -21.19 1.98
CA PHE A 59 -2.25 -20.83 0.96
C PHE A 59 -2.68 -22.04 0.12
N GLU A 60 -1.75 -22.92 -0.24
CA GLU A 60 -2.05 -24.20 -0.91
C GLU A 60 -2.86 -25.14 0.00
N GLY A 61 -2.50 -25.24 1.28
CA GLY A 61 -3.27 -25.99 2.27
C GLY A 61 -4.70 -25.47 2.43
N TRP A 62 -4.88 -24.15 2.47
CA TRP A 62 -6.20 -23.52 2.46
C TRP A 62 -6.99 -23.88 1.20
N GLN A 63 -6.39 -23.73 0.01
CA GLN A 63 -7.02 -24.08 -1.28
C GLN A 63 -7.48 -25.55 -1.34
N ALA A 64 -6.70 -26.47 -0.78
CA ALA A 64 -7.06 -27.89 -0.72
C ALA A 64 -8.09 -28.23 0.38
N SER A 65 -8.35 -27.33 1.32
CA SER A 65 -9.27 -27.54 2.44
C SER A 65 -10.72 -27.22 2.08
N SER A 66 -11.69 -27.67 2.89
CA SER A 66 -13.10 -27.27 2.71
C SER A 66 -13.38 -25.79 2.98
N HIS A 67 -12.43 -25.04 3.55
CA HIS A 67 -12.64 -23.64 3.91
C HIS A 67 -12.48 -22.69 2.72
N HIS A 68 -11.81 -23.08 1.63
CA HIS A 68 -11.52 -22.15 0.53
C HIS A 68 -12.75 -21.56 -0.16
N GLY A 69 -13.90 -22.22 -0.05
CA GLY A 69 -15.17 -21.76 -0.62
C GLY A 69 -16.07 -20.96 0.31
N VAL A 70 -15.74 -20.89 1.61
CA VAL A 70 -16.61 -20.27 2.63
C VAL A 70 -15.90 -19.30 3.57
N ALA A 71 -14.56 -19.30 3.58
CA ALA A 71 -13.77 -18.45 4.46
C ALA A 71 -12.47 -18.02 3.78
N THR A 72 -12.06 -16.78 4.04
CA THR A 72 -10.74 -16.26 3.70
C THR A 72 -9.73 -16.63 4.80
N CYS A 73 -8.46 -16.28 4.58
CA CYS A 73 -7.45 -16.44 5.61
C CYS A 73 -7.72 -15.54 6.83
N ASN A 74 -8.27 -14.32 6.64
CA ASN A 74 -8.44 -13.37 7.73
C ASN A 74 -9.66 -13.67 8.62
N ASP A 75 -10.63 -14.46 8.15
CA ASP A 75 -11.76 -14.92 8.97
C ASP A 75 -11.30 -15.72 10.21
N CYS A 76 -10.17 -16.43 10.08
CA CYS A 76 -9.56 -17.21 11.17
C CYS A 76 -8.25 -16.60 11.68
N HIS A 77 -7.49 -15.92 10.82
CA HIS A 77 -6.27 -15.18 11.15
C HIS A 77 -6.50 -13.67 11.03
N PRO A 78 -7.38 -13.08 11.84
CA PRO A 78 -7.74 -11.69 11.68
C PRO A 78 -6.51 -10.81 11.84
N ARG A 79 -6.34 -9.89 10.88
CA ARG A 79 -5.54 -8.70 11.16
C ARG A 79 -6.24 -8.00 12.32
N ASN A 80 -5.50 -7.70 13.38
CA ASN A 80 -6.01 -6.96 14.53
C ASN A 80 -6.23 -5.48 14.16
N LEU A 81 -7.17 -5.21 13.24
CA LEU A 81 -7.53 -3.86 12.83
C LEU A 81 -9.02 -3.63 13.08
N PRO A 82 -9.41 -2.81 14.09
CA PRO A 82 -10.82 -2.62 14.47
C PRO A 82 -11.69 -1.84 13.46
N LEU A 83 -11.19 -1.49 12.27
CA LEU A 83 -11.79 -0.42 11.45
C LEU A 83 -12.41 -0.85 10.12
N LEU A 84 -12.38 -2.13 9.71
CA LEU A 84 -12.88 -2.53 8.38
C LEU A 84 -13.62 -3.88 8.38
N ASN A 85 -14.68 -4.03 9.20
CA ASN A 85 -15.70 -5.04 8.88
C ASN A 85 -16.75 -4.44 7.89
N ILE A 86 -16.28 -4.09 6.69
CA ILE A 86 -17.10 -3.51 5.60
C ILE A 86 -17.12 -4.43 4.36
N SER A 87 -16.47 -5.60 4.43
CA SER A 87 -16.42 -6.59 3.34
C SER A 87 -17.41 -7.76 3.49
N ASP A 88 -18.21 -7.81 4.57
CA ASP A 88 -19.38 -8.71 4.66
C ASP A 88 -20.56 -8.12 3.86
N PRO A 89 -21.19 -8.88 2.93
CA PRO A 89 -22.65 -8.98 2.90
C PRO A 89 -23.18 -9.85 4.05
#